data_AF-A0A0F6SFY7-F1
#
_entry.id   AF-A0A0F6SFY7-F1
#
_cell.length_a   1.000
_cell.length_b   1.000
_cell.length_c   1.000
_cell.angle_alpha   90.00
_cell.angle_beta   90.00
_cell.angle_gamma   90.00
#
_symmetry.space_group_name_H-M   'P 1'
#
loop_
_entity.id
_entity.type
_entity.pdbx_description
1 polymer ?
#
loop_
_entity_poly.entity_id
_entity_poly.type
_entity_poly.pdbx_seq_one_letter_code
_entity_poly.pdbx_strand_id
1 'polypeptide(L)' 'MSWDAICQSDEFRGRWVALDECRYCEETGRATEGSVVDVDDDLVELCARMRESPRKNCAILFCSEDGEQSAQRH' A
#
# COMPACT_ATOMS: atom_id res chain seq x y z
N MET A 1 4.85 -8.32 5.37
CA MET A 1 6.01 -7.83 4.61
C MET A 1 6.32 -6.42 5.07
N SER A 2 7.59 -6.01 5.18
CA SER A 2 7.94 -4.62 5.51
C SER A 2 7.80 -3.72 4.29
N TRP A 3 7.47 -2.45 4.51
CA TRP A 3 7.38 -1.48 3.43
C TRP A 3 8.71 -1.32 2.68
N ASP A 4 9.83 -1.34 3.39
CA ASP A 4 11.16 -1.26 2.80
C ASP A 4 11.40 -2.40 1.77
N ALA A 5 10.96 -3.63 2.10
CA ALA A 5 11.05 -4.77 1.19
C ALA A 5 10.12 -4.63 -0.04
N ILE A 6 8.96 -3.99 0.15
CA ILE A 6 8.03 -3.68 -0.96
C ILE A 6 8.67 -2.66 -1.89
N CYS A 7 9.27 -1.59 -1.37
CA CYS A 7 10.00 -0.59 -2.17
C CYS A 7 11.24 -1.15 -2.88
N GLN A 8 11.92 -2.12 -2.26
CA GLN A 8 13.05 -2.81 -2.87
C GLN A 8 12.62 -3.77 -3.99
N SER A 9 11.34 -4.08 -4.10
CA SER A 9 10.81 -4.97 -5.14
C SER A 9 10.35 -4.17 -6.35
N ASP A 10 11.00 -4.38 -7.50
CA ASP A 10 10.60 -3.77 -8.78
C ASP A 10 9.15 -4.09 -9.20
N GLU A 11 8.55 -5.15 -8.67
CA GLU A 11 7.14 -5.50 -8.92
C GLU A 11 6.16 -4.44 -8.41
N PHE A 12 6.50 -3.76 -7.32
CA PHE A 12 5.63 -2.78 -6.65
C PHE A 12 6.06 -1.34 -6.89
N ARG A 13 7.30 -1.14 -7.35
CA ARG A 13 7.87 0.18 -7.63
C ARG A 13 7.06 0.90 -8.71
N GLY A 14 6.69 2.15 -8.42
CA GLY A 14 5.88 2.99 -9.30
C GLY A 14 4.40 2.61 -9.35
N ARG A 15 3.91 1.79 -8.41
CA ARG A 15 2.53 1.29 -8.38
C ARG A 15 1.84 1.55 -7.04
N TRP A 16 0.52 1.49 -7.06
CA TRP A 16 -0.32 1.50 -5.87
C TRP A 16 -0.37 0.11 -5.26
N VAL A 17 -0.19 0.06 -3.94
CA VAL A 17 -0.13 -1.16 -3.16
C VAL A 17 -1.22 -1.09 -2.11
N ALA A 18 -2.16 -2.03 -2.16
CA ALA A 18 -3.12 -2.25 -1.09
C ALA A 18 -2.50 -3.16 -0.05
N LEU A 19 -2.37 -2.63 1.17
CA LEU A 19 -1.91 -3.36 2.33
C LEU A 19 -3.07 -3.65 3.28
N ASP A 20 -3.14 -4.86 3.79
CA ASP A 20 -4.03 -5.26 4.88
C ASP A 20 -3.24 -5.53 6.15
N GLU A 21 -3.91 -5.48 7.31
CA GLU A 21 -3.27 -5.65 8.63
C GLU A 21 -2.03 -4.76 8.82
N CYS A 22 -2.12 -3.50 8.39
CA CYS A 22 -1.00 -2.56 8.41
C CYS A 22 -0.59 -2.20 9.83
N ARG A 23 0.71 -2.24 10.10
CA ARG A 23 1.32 -1.60 11.26
C ARG A 23 1.86 -0.24 10.86
N TYR A 24 1.48 0.78 11.62
CA TYR A 24 1.92 2.15 11.43
C TYR A 24 3.01 2.50 12.45
N CYS A 25 4.00 3.27 12.03
CA CYS A 25 4.97 3.89 12.92
C CYS A 25 4.32 5.06 13.64
N GLU A 26 4.38 5.06 14.98
CA GLU A 26 3.76 6.10 15.82
C GLU A 26 4.41 7.47 15.63
N GLU A 27 5.70 7.53 15.28
CA GLU A 27 6.43 8.79 15.06
C GLU A 27 6.10 9.45 13.72
N THR A 28 5.92 8.65 12.66
CA THR A 28 5.76 9.17 11.29
C THR A 28 4.34 9.05 10.76
N GLY A 29 3.49 8.24 11.39
CA GLY A 29 2.15 7.88 10.91
C GLY A 29 2.16 7.02 9.64
N ARG A 30 3.32 6.57 9.18
CA ARG A 30 3.51 5.80 7.94
C ARG A 30 3.36 4.31 8.19
N ALA A 31 2.88 3.57 7.20
CA ALA A 31 2.81 2.12 7.29
C ALA A 31 4.23 1.55 7.15
N THR A 32 4.68 0.82 8.16
CA THR A 32 6.02 0.19 8.14
C THR A 32 5.95 -1.26 7.75
N GLU A 33 4.82 -1.92 8.01
CA GLU A 33 4.61 -3.34 7.73
C GLU A 33 3.15 -3.58 7.34
N GLY A 34 2.90 -4.56 6.49
CA GLY A 34 1.56 -4.99 6.11
C GLY A 34 1.59 -6.23 5.21
N SER A 35 0.42 -6.79 4.95
CA SER A 35 0.26 -7.84 3.95
C SER A 35 -0.15 -7.21 2.62
N VAL A 36 0.67 -7.35 1.57
CA VAL A 36 0.28 -6.92 0.23
C VAL A 36 -0.84 -7.82 -0.24
N VAL A 37 -2.01 -7.24 -0.47
CA VAL A 37 -3.19 -7.99 -0.87
C VAL A 37 -3.64 -7.74 -2.30
N ASP A 38 -3.27 -6.60 -2.86
CA ASP A 38 -3.49 -6.25 -4.26
C ASP A 38 -2.55 -5.11 -4.66
N VAL A 39 -2.23 -5.02 -5.95
CA VAL A 39 -1.38 -3.95 -6.50
C VAL A 39 -1.88 -3.57 -7.88
N ASP A 40 -1.84 -2.27 -8.19
CA ASP A 40 -2.22 -1.79 -9.51
C ASP A 40 -1.49 -0.48 -9.86
N ASP A 41 -1.31 -0.21 -11.14
CA ASP A 41 -0.83 1.09 -11.60
C ASP A 41 -1.93 2.17 -11.53
N ASP A 42 -3.21 1.77 -11.55
CA ASP A 42 -4.35 2.67 -11.46
C ASP A 42 -5.02 2.62 -10.07
N LEU A 43 -4.98 3.77 -9.39
CA LEU A 43 -5.61 3.94 -8.06
C LEU A 43 -7.12 3.67 -8.11
N VAL A 44 -7.79 4.03 -9.20
CA VAL A 44 -9.25 3.92 -9.31
C VAL A 44 -9.65 2.45 -9.42
N GLU A 45 -8.96 1.69 -10.26
CA GLU A 45 -9.18 0.24 -10.42
C GLU A 45 -8.87 -0.51 -9.11
N LEU A 46 -7.75 -0.17 -8.45
CA LEU A 46 -7.41 -0.75 -7.16
C LEU A 46 -8.48 -0.44 -6.10
N CYS A 47 -8.94 0.81 -6.03
CA CYS A 47 -9.98 1.21 -5.08
C CYS A 47 -11.31 0.50 -5.37
N ALA A 48 -11.67 0.33 -6.64
CA ALA A 48 -12.85 -0.42 -7.05
C ALA A 48 -12.77 -1.89 -6.57
N ARG A 49 -11.65 -2.58 -6.81
CA ARG A 49 -11.43 -3.95 -6.32
C ARG A 49 -11.40 -4.06 -4.81
N MET A 50 -10.80 -3.09 -4.11
CA MET A 50 -10.80 -3.05 -2.65
C MET A 50 -12.20 -2.84 -2.10
N ARG A 51 -13.04 -2.06 -2.78
CA ARG A 51 -14.44 -1.84 -2.39
C ARG A 51 -15.32 -3.07 -2.56
N GLU A 52 -15.03 -3.89 -3.57
CA GLU A 52 -15.71 -5.19 -3.77
C GLU A 52 -15.17 -6.28 -2.84
N SER A 53 -13.99 -6.06 -2.26
CA SER A 53 -13.38 -6.99 -1.32
C SER A 53 -14.06 -6.92 0.06
N PRO A 54 -14.19 -8.05 0.78
CA PRO A 54 -14.79 -8.08 2.13
C PRO A 54 -13.90 -7.44 3.21
N ARG A 55 -12.70 -6.94 2.85
CA ARG A 55 -11.72 -6.38 3.77
C ARG A 55 -12.09 -4.93 4.10
N LYS A 56 -12.14 -4.61 5.39
CA LYS A 56 -12.61 -3.30 5.88
C LYS A 56 -11.50 -2.33 6.28
N ASN A 57 -10.26 -2.78 6.39
CA ASN A 57 -9.14 -2.01 6.95
C ASN A 57 -7.89 -2.11 6.08
N CYS A 58 -8.03 -1.85 4.78
CA CYS A 58 -6.89 -1.80 3.87
C CYS A 58 -6.34 -0.37 3.75
N ALA A 59 -5.03 -0.24 3.72
CA ALA A 59 -4.34 1.00 3.42
C ALA A 59 -3.85 0.96 1.97
N ILE A 60 -4.19 1.98 1.19
CA ILE A 60 -3.69 2.11 -0.19
C ILE A 60 -2.53 3.10 -0.17
N LEU A 61 -1.35 2.60 -0.55
CA LEU A 61 -0.10 3.35 -0.49
C LEU A 61 0.57 3.34 -1.86
N PHE A 62 1.03 4.49 -2.31
CA PHE A 62 1.83 4.56 -3.53
C PHE A 62 3.30 4.30 -3.20
N CYS A 63 3.87 3.32 -3.89
CA CYS A 63 5.28 3.00 -3.80
C CYS A 63 6.04 3.81 -4.84
N SER A 64 6.54 4.98 -4.45
CA SER A 64 7.34 5.80 -5.37
C SER A 64 8.69 5.16 -5.68
N GLU A 65 9.28 5.60 -6.78
CA GLU A 65 10.62 5.22 -7.23
C GLU A 65 11.72 5.58 -6.22
N ASP A 66 11.52 6.63 -5.43
CA ASP A 66 12.45 7.08 -4.40
C ASP A 66 12.20 6.41 -3.03
N GLY A 67 11.29 5.43 -2.97
CA GLY A 67 10.88 4.78 -1.71
C GLY A 67 9.96 5.65 -0.84
N GLU A 68 9.50 6.79 -1.36
CA GLU A 68 8.60 7.68 -0.65
C GLU A 68 7.17 7.14 -0.62
N GLN A 69 6.61 7.07 0.59
CA GLN A 69 5.24 6.67 0.86
C GLN A 69 4.29 7.85 0.66
N SER A 70 3.35 7.72 -0.28
CA SER A 70 2.16 8.57 -0.33
C SER A 70 0.94 7.74 0.03
N ALA A 71 0.32 8.05 1.18
CA ALA A 71 -0.83 7.31 1.68
C ALA A 71 -2.14 8.00 1.28
N GLN A 72 -3.03 7.26 0.62
CA GLN A 72 -4.40 7.70 0.38
C GLN A 72 -5.30 7.02 1.42
N ARG A 73 -5.92 7.82 2.31
CA ARG A 73 -6.90 7.29 3.29
C ARG A 73 -8.23 7.06 2.57
N HIS A 74 -8.76 5.84 2.66
CA HIS A 74 -10.14 5.49 2.26
C HIS A 74 -11.02 5.35 3.51
#